data_AF-A0A258WRN0-F1
#
_entry.id   AF-A0A258WRN0-F1
#
_cell.length_a   1.000
_cell.length_b   1.000
_cell.length_c   1.000
_cell.angle_alpha   90.00
_cell.angle_beta   90.00
_cell.angle_gamma   90.00
#
_symmetry.space_group_name_H-M   'P 1'
#
loop_
_entity.id
_entity.type
_entity.pdbx_description
1 polymer ?
#
loop_
_entity_poly.entity_id
_entity_poly.type
_entity_poly.pdbx_seq_one_letter_code
_entity_poly.pdbx_strand_id
1 'polypeptide(L)'
;AHRHHLTESKPVARWVRINAFDTGVWQDDLATVMAGAPDGVMLPKCEGPEQLRQLAAEIYEMEQRHRLANGSTRILPLVSETARSALTIPAYADAPMPRLAGLTWGAEDLSAVLGATRKRDADGAWTDAFRFIRAQCLLVAHARSVWAIDTLNDDFRNEAATKRAAEAARADGFTGMLAIHPSQVPIINAAFAPTEAELAEAKAILALFDENPDAGTLQYNGRMIDQPHLRMARQLLGSA
;
A
#
# COMPACT_ATOMS: atom_id res chain seq x y z
N ALA A 1 -10.32 -16.33 21.94
CA ALA A 1 -11.05 -15.71 20.81
C ALA A 1 -10.10 -15.08 19.79
N HIS A 2 -9.37 -14.00 20.11
CA HIS A 2 -8.50 -13.29 19.14
C HIS A 2 -7.36 -14.16 18.56
N ARG A 3 -6.61 -14.88 19.41
CA ARG A 3 -5.52 -15.77 18.96
C ARG A 3 -6.00 -16.84 17.97
N HIS A 4 -7.08 -17.53 18.31
CA HIS A 4 -7.71 -18.57 17.48
C HIS A 4 -8.20 -18.01 16.13
N HIS A 5 -8.72 -16.78 16.09
CA HIS A 5 -9.14 -16.12 14.84
C HIS A 5 -7.94 -15.76 13.94
N LEU A 6 -6.77 -15.47 14.53
CA LEU A 6 -5.52 -15.18 13.81
C LEU A 6 -4.78 -16.44 13.33
N THR A 7 -4.95 -17.58 14.01
CA THR A 7 -4.15 -18.79 13.78
C THR A 7 -4.88 -19.92 13.07
N GLU A 8 -6.21 -20.04 13.20
CA GLU A 8 -6.94 -21.23 12.73
C GLU A 8 -7.81 -20.99 11.49
N SER A 9 -8.31 -19.76 11.31
CA SER A 9 -8.95 -19.30 10.07
C SER A 9 -8.03 -18.27 9.42
N LYS A 10 -7.70 -18.39 8.13
CA LYS A 10 -7.00 -17.34 7.36
C LYS A 10 -7.98 -16.57 6.45
N PRO A 11 -9.01 -15.87 6.99
CA PRO A 11 -9.91 -15.08 6.14
C PRO A 11 -9.21 -13.82 5.59
N VAL A 12 -8.10 -13.42 6.21
CA VAL A 12 -7.32 -12.22 5.86
C VAL A 12 -5.83 -12.55 5.88
N ALA A 13 -5.05 -11.84 5.05
CA ALA A 13 -3.60 -11.94 5.08
C ALA A 13 -3.04 -11.40 6.40
N ARG A 14 -2.02 -12.05 6.94
CA ARG A 14 -1.43 -11.74 8.25
C ARG A 14 -0.05 -11.15 8.05
N TRP A 15 0.08 -9.91 8.48
CA TRP A 15 1.29 -9.11 8.37
C TRP A 15 1.81 -8.79 9.77
N VAL A 16 3.13 -8.90 9.96
CA VAL A 16 3.76 -8.52 11.22
C VAL A 16 4.79 -7.43 10.97
N ARG A 17 4.67 -6.31 11.69
CA ARG A 17 5.71 -5.27 11.71
C ARG A 17 6.80 -5.69 12.68
N ILE A 18 7.99 -5.96 12.16
CA ILE A 18 9.19 -6.22 12.97
C ILE A 18 9.82 -4.90 13.43
N ASN A 19 10.79 -4.96 14.34
CA ASN A 19 11.61 -3.81 14.67
C ASN A 19 12.50 -3.37 13.49
N ALA A 20 12.93 -2.10 13.51
CA ALA A 20 13.81 -1.54 12.49
C ALA A 20 15.24 -2.11 12.58
N PHE A 21 16.00 -2.03 11.48
CA PHE A 21 17.34 -2.60 11.39
C PHE A 21 18.33 -2.02 12.41
N ASP A 22 18.16 -0.75 12.80
CA ASP A 22 19.00 -0.04 13.76
C ASP A 22 18.75 -0.43 15.22
N THR A 23 17.73 -1.23 15.51
CA THR A 23 17.36 -1.63 16.88
C THR A 23 18.19 -2.76 17.45
N GLY A 24 18.91 -3.52 16.61
CA GLY A 24 19.68 -4.70 17.02
C GLY A 24 18.86 -5.95 17.37
N VAL A 25 17.53 -5.90 17.30
CA VAL A 25 16.62 -7.02 17.66
C VAL A 25 15.75 -7.52 16.52
N TRP A 26 15.84 -6.91 15.33
CA TRP A 26 14.96 -7.23 14.20
C TRP A 26 15.12 -8.68 13.68
N GLN A 27 16.31 -9.28 13.82
CA GLN A 27 16.55 -10.68 13.42
C GLN A 27 15.85 -11.66 14.37
N ASP A 28 15.81 -11.36 15.67
CA ASP A 28 15.09 -12.15 16.66
C ASP A 28 13.57 -12.08 16.44
N ASP A 29 13.06 -10.88 16.12
CA ASP A 29 11.68 -10.71 15.69
C ASP A 29 11.39 -11.55 14.45
N LEU A 30 12.24 -11.46 13.42
CA LEU A 30 12.04 -12.18 12.17
C LEU A 30 12.04 -13.69 12.41
N ALA A 31 12.99 -14.22 13.17
CA ALA A 31 13.05 -15.64 13.52
C ALA A 31 11.77 -16.10 14.26
N THR A 32 11.28 -15.28 15.20
CA THR A 32 10.04 -15.56 15.94
C THR A 32 8.82 -15.55 15.02
N VAL A 33 8.74 -14.55 14.16
CA VAL A 33 7.61 -14.32 13.25
C VAL A 33 7.52 -15.41 12.19
N MET A 34 8.64 -15.83 11.61
CA MET A 34 8.68 -16.83 10.54
C MET A 34 8.19 -18.21 10.96
N ALA A 35 8.30 -18.56 12.25
CA ALA A 35 7.71 -19.78 12.81
C ALA A 35 6.17 -19.81 12.66
N GLY A 36 5.52 -18.65 12.56
CA GLY A 36 4.07 -18.51 12.35
C GLY A 36 3.62 -18.51 10.88
N ALA A 37 4.55 -18.64 9.93
CA ALA A 37 4.30 -18.59 8.48
C ALA A 37 3.43 -17.39 8.07
N PRO A 38 3.89 -16.14 8.29
CA PRO A 38 3.15 -14.94 7.95
C PRO A 38 3.05 -14.77 6.43
N ASP A 39 1.98 -14.11 6.00
CA ASP A 39 1.78 -13.76 4.59
C ASP A 39 2.71 -12.58 4.20
N GLY A 40 3.11 -11.76 5.18
CA GLY A 40 4.18 -10.80 4.97
C GLY A 40 4.73 -10.15 6.24
N VAL A 41 5.84 -9.45 6.05
CA VAL A 41 6.54 -8.67 7.08
C VAL A 41 6.52 -7.20 6.69
N MET A 42 6.22 -6.34 7.65
CA MET A 42 6.32 -4.89 7.49
C MET A 42 7.65 -4.41 8.10
N LEU A 43 8.46 -3.71 7.29
CA LEU A 43 9.77 -3.20 7.70
C LEU A 43 9.68 -1.69 7.97
N PRO A 44 9.71 -1.25 9.23
CA PRO A 44 9.73 0.17 9.56
C PRO A 44 11.08 0.81 9.23
N LYS A 45 11.07 2.13 9.06
CA LYS A 45 12.23 3.01 8.85
C LYS A 45 13.12 2.53 7.71
N CYS A 46 12.52 1.99 6.65
CA CYS A 46 13.30 1.33 5.62
C CYS A 46 14.00 2.35 4.71
N GLU A 47 15.33 2.31 4.72
CA GLU A 47 16.18 3.27 4.02
C GLU A 47 16.50 2.91 2.57
N GLY A 48 15.85 1.89 2.01
CA GLY A 48 15.93 1.61 0.58
C GLY A 48 15.99 0.14 0.20
N PRO A 49 16.18 -0.13 -1.11
CA PRO A 49 16.18 -1.49 -1.66
C PRO A 49 17.24 -2.42 -1.08
N GLU A 50 18.36 -1.88 -0.59
CA GLU A 50 19.43 -2.67 0.04
C GLU A 50 18.92 -3.42 1.27
N GLN A 51 18.23 -2.71 2.17
CA GLN A 51 17.66 -3.31 3.37
C GLN A 51 16.57 -4.32 3.03
N LEU A 52 15.76 -4.07 1.99
CA LEU A 52 14.79 -5.05 1.50
C LEU A 52 15.45 -6.32 1.00
N ARG A 53 16.60 -6.21 0.31
CA ARG A 53 17.32 -7.37 -0.20
C ARG A 53 17.93 -8.18 0.93
N GLN A 54 18.49 -7.51 1.94
CA GLN A 54 18.97 -8.17 3.15
C GLN A 54 17.84 -8.92 3.87
N LEU A 55 16.69 -8.25 4.09
CA LEU A 55 15.52 -8.89 4.69
C LEU A 55 15.00 -10.06 3.83
N ALA A 56 14.99 -9.90 2.51
CA ALA A 56 14.54 -10.95 1.58
C ALA A 56 15.44 -12.19 1.60
N ALA A 57 16.76 -12.02 1.79
CA ALA A 57 17.71 -13.12 1.94
C ALA A 57 17.47 -13.88 3.25
N GLU A 58 17.27 -13.17 4.37
CA GLU A 58 16.96 -13.83 5.65
C GLU A 58 15.60 -14.54 5.62
N ILE A 59 14.58 -13.91 5.03
CA ILE A 59 13.27 -14.56 4.83
C ILE A 59 13.42 -15.83 3.99
N TYR A 60 14.22 -15.80 2.92
CA TYR A 60 14.47 -16.99 2.10
C TYR A 60 15.07 -18.13 2.92
N GLU A 61 16.09 -17.86 3.74
CA GLU A 61 16.67 -18.88 4.61
C GLU A 61 15.66 -19.43 5.62
N MET A 62 14.85 -18.56 6.23
CA MET A 62 13.83 -18.96 7.20
C MET A 62 12.70 -19.76 6.54
N GLU A 63 12.26 -19.40 5.34
CA GLU A 63 11.29 -20.19 4.57
C GLU A 63 11.80 -21.62 4.35
N GLN A 64 13.08 -21.79 3.98
CA GLN A 64 13.68 -23.13 3.84
C GLN A 64 13.72 -23.89 5.17
N ARG A 65 14.14 -23.24 6.26
CA ARG A 65 14.20 -23.84 7.61
C ARG A 65 12.82 -24.30 8.09
N HIS A 66 11.78 -23.53 7.79
CA HIS A 66 10.39 -23.83 8.19
C HIS A 66 9.59 -24.61 7.14
N ARG A 67 10.22 -25.03 6.02
CA ARG A 67 9.58 -25.75 4.90
C ARG A 67 8.37 -25.01 4.30
N LEU A 68 8.48 -23.69 4.22
CA LEU A 68 7.50 -22.82 3.56
C LEU A 68 7.79 -22.73 2.06
N ALA A 69 6.77 -22.42 1.26
CA ALA A 69 6.97 -22.18 -0.16
C ALA A 69 7.86 -20.94 -0.38
N ASN A 70 8.83 -21.05 -1.29
CA ASN A 70 9.70 -19.93 -1.62
C ASN A 70 8.87 -18.74 -2.12
N GLY A 71 9.08 -17.56 -1.54
CA GLY A 71 8.38 -16.35 -1.93
C GLY A 71 7.00 -16.17 -1.28
N SER A 72 6.60 -17.08 -0.38
CA SER A 72 5.29 -17.02 0.30
C SER A 72 5.20 -15.87 1.30
N THR A 73 6.31 -15.50 1.95
CA THR A 73 6.35 -14.31 2.81
C THR A 73 6.79 -13.08 2.00
N ARG A 74 5.90 -12.10 1.93
CA ARG A 74 6.10 -10.82 1.23
C ARG A 74 6.64 -9.72 2.14
N ILE A 75 7.07 -8.59 1.58
CA ILE A 75 7.63 -7.44 2.32
C ILE A 75 6.85 -6.16 1.99
N LEU A 76 6.48 -5.40 3.03
CA LEU A 76 5.87 -4.07 2.91
C LEU A 76 6.71 -3.05 3.72
N PRO A 77 7.55 -2.22 3.08
CA PRO A 77 8.33 -1.22 3.80
C PRO A 77 7.51 0.03 4.13
N LEU A 78 7.82 0.64 5.29
CA LEU A 78 7.48 2.04 5.58
C LEU A 78 8.67 2.91 5.21
N VAL A 79 8.49 3.66 4.13
CA VAL A 79 9.61 4.29 3.41
C VAL A 79 9.88 5.74 3.80
N SER A 80 9.29 6.25 4.89
CA SER A 80 9.41 7.68 5.23
C SER A 80 9.61 8.01 6.70
N GLU A 81 9.73 7.01 7.59
CA GLU A 81 9.80 7.26 9.04
C GLU A 81 11.12 7.95 9.49
N THR A 82 12.09 8.11 8.58
CA THR A 82 13.29 8.96 8.74
C THR A 82 13.52 9.83 7.50
N ALA A 83 14.25 10.95 7.63
CA ALA A 83 14.60 11.80 6.49
C ALA A 83 15.40 11.03 5.40
N ARG A 84 16.24 10.08 5.80
CA ARG A 84 17.00 9.23 4.88
C ARG A 84 16.10 8.26 4.13
N SER A 85 15.15 7.60 4.82
CA SER A 85 14.15 6.77 4.16
C SER A 85 13.33 7.56 3.14
N ALA A 86 12.88 8.76 3.51
CA ALA A 86 12.11 9.64 2.62
C ALA A 86 12.85 10.04 1.33
N LEU A 87 14.17 10.25 1.41
CA LEU A 87 15.01 10.60 0.25
C LEU A 87 15.32 9.41 -0.66
N THR A 88 15.15 8.17 -0.18
CA THR A 88 15.50 6.95 -0.92
C THR A 88 14.30 6.28 -1.57
N ILE A 89 13.09 6.82 -1.42
CA ILE A 89 11.86 6.31 -2.05
C ILE A 89 12.02 6.11 -3.58
N PRO A 90 12.61 7.04 -4.36
CA PRO A 90 12.78 6.83 -5.80
C PRO A 90 13.61 5.60 -6.17
N ALA A 91 14.57 5.21 -5.32
CA ALA A 91 15.47 4.08 -5.59
C ALA A 91 14.73 2.73 -5.68
N TYR A 92 13.51 2.64 -5.12
CA TYR A 92 12.69 1.45 -5.25
C TYR A 92 12.15 1.23 -6.67
N ALA A 93 12.14 2.23 -7.54
CA ALA A 93 11.62 2.09 -8.90
C ALA A 93 12.45 1.09 -9.74
N ASP A 94 13.77 1.10 -9.58
CA ASP A 94 14.68 0.40 -10.48
C ASP A 94 15.16 -0.95 -9.94
N ALA A 95 15.12 -1.16 -8.62
CA ALA A 95 15.72 -2.35 -8.01
C ALA A 95 14.85 -3.62 -8.15
N PRO A 96 15.44 -4.79 -8.45
CA PRO A 96 14.71 -6.05 -8.47
C PRO A 96 14.32 -6.48 -7.05
N MET A 97 13.02 -6.46 -6.75
CA MET A 97 12.48 -6.79 -5.43
C MET A 97 11.29 -7.75 -5.56
N PRO A 98 11.53 -9.05 -5.77
CA PRO A 98 10.46 -10.02 -6.06
C PRO A 98 9.49 -10.23 -4.89
N ARG A 99 9.90 -9.92 -3.65
CA ARG A 99 9.06 -9.99 -2.44
C ARG A 99 8.28 -8.72 -2.13
N LEU A 100 8.54 -7.61 -2.83
CA LEU A 100 7.86 -6.33 -2.57
C LEU A 100 6.35 -6.50 -2.82
N ALA A 101 5.53 -6.23 -1.82
CA ALA A 101 4.07 -6.31 -1.92
C ALA A 101 3.42 -4.97 -2.22
N GLY A 102 4.04 -3.91 -1.73
CA GLY A 102 3.54 -2.55 -1.82
C GLY A 102 4.54 -1.58 -1.23
N LEU A 103 4.18 -0.30 -1.24
CA LEU A 103 4.83 0.74 -0.48
C LEU A 103 3.79 1.42 0.41
N THR A 104 4.21 1.80 1.62
CA THR A 104 3.44 2.65 2.51
C THR A 104 4.36 3.68 3.14
N TRP A 105 3.78 4.72 3.74
CA TRP A 105 4.53 5.82 4.32
C TRP A 105 3.94 6.24 5.67
N GLY A 106 4.79 6.82 6.52
CA GLY A 106 4.45 7.26 7.87
C GLY A 106 4.69 8.76 8.03
N ALA A 107 3.63 9.49 8.36
CA ALA A 107 3.72 10.93 8.62
C ALA A 107 4.13 11.23 10.08
N GLU A 108 3.73 10.40 11.05
CA GLU A 108 3.99 10.64 12.48
C GLU A 108 5.48 10.65 12.81
N ASP A 109 6.18 9.54 12.56
CA ASP A 109 7.61 9.41 12.88
C ASP A 109 8.45 10.43 12.12
N LEU A 110 8.11 10.69 10.85
CA LEU A 110 8.78 11.72 10.08
C LEU A 110 8.61 13.10 10.70
N SER A 111 7.41 13.44 11.17
CA SER A 111 7.16 14.74 11.80
C SER A 111 8.02 14.94 13.05
N ALA A 112 8.22 13.88 13.83
CA ALA A 112 9.11 13.90 15.00
C ALA A 112 10.58 14.09 14.58
N VAL A 113 11.03 13.38 13.55
CA VAL A 113 12.41 13.49 13.02
C VAL A 113 12.71 14.88 12.46
N LEU A 114 11.74 15.49 11.77
CA LEU A 114 11.90 16.83 11.18
C LEU A 114 11.70 17.97 12.20
N GLY A 115 11.18 17.69 13.40
CA GLY A 115 10.74 18.72 14.34
C GLY A 115 9.55 19.53 13.82
N ALA A 116 8.71 18.93 12.97
CA ALA A 116 7.57 19.60 12.38
C ALA A 116 6.46 19.80 13.41
N THR A 117 6.06 21.05 13.64
CA THR A 117 4.96 21.37 14.56
C THR A 117 3.57 21.09 13.99
N ARG A 118 3.48 20.82 12.68
CA ARG A 118 2.26 20.44 11.98
C ARG A 118 2.57 19.58 10.75
N LYS A 119 1.65 18.67 10.42
CA LYS A 119 1.70 17.84 9.21
C LYS A 119 0.77 18.35 8.10
N ARG A 120 -0.26 19.10 8.50
CA ARG A 120 -1.27 19.68 7.64
C ARG A 120 -1.34 21.20 7.83
N ASP A 121 -1.79 21.93 6.81
CA ASP A 121 -2.08 23.36 6.88
C ASP A 121 -3.48 23.63 7.47
N ALA A 122 -3.88 24.91 7.49
CA ALA A 122 -5.15 25.34 8.07
C ALA A 122 -6.39 24.77 7.33
N ASP A 123 -6.22 24.43 6.05
CA ASP A 123 -7.27 23.84 5.20
C ASP A 123 -7.27 22.30 5.29
N GLY A 124 -6.35 21.71 6.07
CA GLY A 124 -6.22 20.28 6.27
C GLY A 124 -5.41 19.56 5.18
N ALA A 125 -4.80 20.29 4.24
CA ALA A 125 -3.94 19.72 3.22
C ALA A 125 -2.54 19.41 3.78
N TRP A 126 -1.89 18.38 3.26
CA TRP A 126 -0.51 18.05 3.64
C TRP A 126 0.44 19.21 3.34
N THR A 127 1.35 19.51 4.28
CA THR A 127 2.45 20.44 4.00
C THR A 127 3.43 19.81 3.00
N ASP A 128 4.27 20.65 2.36
CA ASP A 128 5.06 20.26 1.18
C ASP A 128 5.92 19.01 1.39
N ALA A 129 6.56 18.86 2.56
CA ALA A 129 7.38 17.69 2.85
C ALA A 129 6.55 16.39 2.84
N PHE A 130 5.40 16.36 3.52
CA PHE A 130 4.52 15.18 3.55
C PHE A 130 3.86 14.95 2.20
N ARG A 131 3.47 16.01 1.50
CA ARG A 131 2.89 15.92 0.15
C ARG A 131 3.88 15.32 -0.84
N PHE A 132 5.13 15.75 -0.81
CA PHE A 132 6.20 15.24 -1.65
C PHE A 132 6.44 13.75 -1.40
N ILE A 133 6.51 13.34 -0.14
CA ILE A 133 6.73 11.94 0.24
C ILE A 133 5.55 11.05 -0.15
N ARG A 134 4.33 11.51 0.09
CA ARG A 134 3.11 10.82 -0.32
C ARG A 134 3.07 10.61 -1.83
N ALA A 135 3.40 11.64 -2.61
CA ALA A 135 3.44 11.56 -4.07
C ALA A 135 4.52 10.58 -4.56
N GLN A 136 5.72 10.60 -3.97
CA GLN A 136 6.77 9.63 -4.31
C GLN A 136 6.34 8.19 -4.00
N CYS A 137 5.75 7.95 -2.82
CA CYS A 137 5.26 6.61 -2.44
C CYS A 137 4.25 6.07 -3.46
N LEU A 138 3.28 6.90 -3.86
CA LEU A 138 2.28 6.57 -4.87
C LEU A 138 2.92 6.26 -6.23
N LEU A 139 3.72 7.18 -6.77
CA LEU A 139 4.30 7.05 -8.12
C LEU A 139 5.22 5.83 -8.22
N VAL A 140 6.03 5.58 -7.19
CA VAL A 140 6.95 4.44 -7.17
C VAL A 140 6.20 3.12 -7.02
N ALA A 141 5.13 3.07 -6.22
CA ALA A 141 4.29 1.87 -6.12
C ALA A 141 3.65 1.51 -7.47
N HIS A 142 3.14 2.50 -8.20
CA HIS A 142 2.59 2.32 -9.56
C HIS A 142 3.65 1.93 -10.58
N ALA A 143 4.83 2.57 -10.56
CA ALA A 143 5.96 2.20 -11.42
C ALA A 143 6.38 0.73 -11.24
N ARG A 144 6.17 0.20 -10.03
CA ARG A 144 6.46 -1.17 -9.65
C ARG A 144 5.27 -2.13 -9.81
N SER A 145 4.08 -1.62 -10.14
CA SER A 145 2.83 -2.39 -10.17
C SER A 145 2.56 -3.17 -8.87
N VAL A 146 2.83 -2.53 -7.73
CA VAL A 146 2.58 -3.08 -6.38
C VAL A 146 1.55 -2.24 -5.64
N TRP A 147 1.10 -2.68 -4.47
CA TRP A 147 0.12 -1.92 -3.68
C TRP A 147 0.67 -0.53 -3.31
N ALA A 148 -0.13 0.50 -3.56
CA ALA A 148 0.09 1.84 -3.05
C ALA A 148 -0.79 2.01 -1.81
N ILE A 149 -0.18 2.05 -0.62
CA ILE A 149 -0.92 2.15 0.64
C ILE A 149 -0.69 3.54 1.25
N ASP A 150 -1.76 4.31 1.42
CA ASP A 150 -1.69 5.63 2.02
C ASP A 150 -1.51 5.52 3.55
N THR A 151 -1.04 6.61 4.16
CA THR A 151 -0.82 6.67 5.61
C THR A 151 -2.13 6.67 6.39
N LEU A 152 -2.02 6.60 7.71
CA LEU A 152 -3.16 6.60 8.64
C LEU A 152 -3.79 8.00 8.81
N ASN A 153 -5.04 8.03 9.27
CA ASN A 153 -5.62 9.20 9.93
C ASN A 153 -5.54 8.98 11.45
N ASP A 154 -4.84 9.88 12.16
CA ASP A 154 -4.54 9.75 13.58
C ASP A 154 -5.77 10.06 14.48
N ASP A 155 -6.62 11.01 14.07
CA ASP A 155 -7.89 11.29 14.74
C ASP A 155 -8.99 10.28 14.37
N PHE A 156 -8.86 9.06 14.89
CA PHE A 156 -9.81 7.96 14.64
C PHE A 156 -11.20 8.19 15.23
N ARG A 157 -11.37 9.15 16.15
CA ARG A 157 -12.68 9.54 16.70
C ARG A 157 -13.47 10.40 15.73
N ASN A 158 -12.78 11.05 14.79
CA ASN A 158 -13.38 11.83 13.74
C ASN A 158 -13.59 10.95 12.49
N GLU A 159 -14.71 10.26 12.47
CA GLU A 159 -15.11 9.38 11.36
C GLU A 159 -15.21 10.16 10.03
N ALA A 160 -15.69 11.40 10.07
CA ALA A 160 -15.78 12.25 8.89
C ALA A 160 -14.39 12.63 8.32
N ALA A 161 -13.41 12.86 9.19
CA ALA A 161 -12.02 13.08 8.76
C ALA A 161 -11.41 11.80 8.16
N THR A 162 -11.66 10.64 8.77
CA THR A 162 -11.24 9.34 8.23
C THR A 162 -11.84 9.09 6.84
N LYS A 163 -13.14 9.37 6.67
CA LYS A 163 -13.84 9.24 5.38
C LYS A 163 -13.21 10.13 4.32
N ARG A 164 -13.03 11.44 4.61
CA ARG A 164 -12.39 12.38 3.66
C ARG A 164 -10.98 11.95 3.28
N ALA A 165 -10.19 11.48 4.25
CA ALA A 165 -8.83 11.00 3.99
C ALA A 165 -8.82 9.76 3.09
N ALA A 166 -9.67 8.77 3.35
CA ALA A 166 -9.75 7.55 2.55
C ALA A 166 -10.27 7.82 1.12
N GLU A 167 -11.29 8.68 0.99
CA GLU A 167 -11.82 9.09 -0.33
C GLU A 167 -10.77 9.84 -1.15
N ALA A 168 -10.01 10.76 -0.52
CA ALA A 168 -8.91 11.46 -1.17
C ALA A 168 -7.78 10.49 -1.58
N ALA A 169 -7.41 9.55 -0.70
CA ALA A 169 -6.41 8.53 -1.00
C ALA A 169 -6.78 7.70 -2.23
N ARG A 170 -8.02 7.21 -2.28
CA ARG A 170 -8.54 6.49 -3.45
C ARG A 170 -8.54 7.36 -4.70
N ALA A 171 -9.03 8.59 -4.61
CA ALA A 171 -9.13 9.51 -5.74
C ALA A 171 -7.75 9.79 -6.35
N ASP A 172 -6.70 9.87 -5.53
CA ASP A 172 -5.32 10.05 -5.99
C ASP A 172 -4.71 8.78 -6.60
N GLY A 173 -5.35 7.61 -6.42
CA GLY A 173 -4.90 6.34 -7.00
C GLY A 173 -4.17 5.41 -6.02
N PHE A 174 -4.26 5.64 -4.71
CA PHE A 174 -3.86 4.62 -3.73
C PHE A 174 -4.80 3.40 -3.81
N THR A 175 -4.28 2.23 -3.49
CA THR A 175 -5.03 0.95 -3.46
C THR A 175 -5.50 0.57 -2.05
N GLY A 176 -5.10 1.31 -1.03
CA GLY A 176 -5.53 1.13 0.35
C GLY A 176 -4.99 2.21 1.28
N MET A 177 -5.31 2.10 2.56
CA MET A 177 -4.93 3.04 3.62
C MET A 177 -4.71 2.30 4.94
N LEU A 178 -3.76 2.74 5.77
CA LEU A 178 -3.55 2.19 7.11
C LEU A 178 -4.71 2.55 8.07
N ALA A 179 -5.17 1.57 8.83
CA ALA A 179 -6.11 1.75 9.94
C ALA A 179 -5.39 1.52 11.28
N ILE A 180 -5.58 2.41 12.24
CA ILE A 180 -5.04 2.28 13.61
C ILE A 180 -6.11 1.95 14.65
N HIS A 181 -7.38 2.06 14.27
CA HIS A 181 -8.51 1.73 15.14
C HIS A 181 -9.57 0.94 14.37
N PRO A 182 -10.22 -0.06 15.00
CA PRO A 182 -11.25 -0.88 14.34
C PRO A 182 -12.39 -0.09 13.69
N SER A 183 -12.77 1.07 14.25
CA SER A 183 -13.81 1.94 13.68
C SER A 183 -13.48 2.49 12.29
N GLN A 184 -12.19 2.56 11.93
CA GLN A 184 -11.76 3.07 10.63
C GLN A 184 -11.93 2.03 9.52
N VAL A 185 -11.88 0.74 9.85
CA VAL A 185 -11.94 -0.36 8.88
C VAL A 185 -13.17 -0.30 7.98
N PRO A 186 -14.42 -0.22 8.48
CA PRO A 186 -15.58 -0.14 7.60
C PRO A 186 -15.59 1.13 6.73
N ILE A 187 -15.10 2.26 7.26
CA ILE A 187 -15.05 3.54 6.53
C ILE A 187 -14.03 3.47 5.38
N ILE A 188 -12.84 2.95 5.66
CA ILE A 188 -11.78 2.75 4.66
C ILE A 188 -12.28 1.75 3.60
N ASN A 189 -12.80 0.60 4.00
CA ASN A 189 -13.31 -0.40 3.04
C ASN A 189 -14.41 0.18 2.14
N ALA A 190 -15.35 0.96 2.69
CA ALA A 190 -16.40 1.61 1.91
C ALA A 190 -15.85 2.64 0.92
N ALA A 191 -14.84 3.42 1.33
CA ALA A 191 -14.20 4.38 0.44
C ALA A 191 -13.51 3.68 -0.73
N PHE A 192 -12.71 2.63 -0.47
CA PHE A 192 -11.92 1.92 -1.49
C PHE A 192 -12.72 0.95 -2.36
N ALA A 193 -13.92 0.53 -1.95
CA ALA A 193 -14.78 -0.34 -2.74
C ALA A 193 -15.22 0.35 -4.05
N PRO A 194 -15.25 -0.38 -5.19
CA PRO A 194 -15.93 0.09 -6.39
C PRO A 194 -17.42 0.34 -6.12
N THR A 195 -17.93 1.46 -6.60
CA THR A 195 -19.37 1.76 -6.60
C THR A 195 -20.08 1.00 -7.71
N GLU A 196 -21.38 0.77 -7.57
CA GLU A 196 -22.20 0.17 -8.63
C GLU A 196 -22.13 0.97 -9.94
N ALA A 197 -22.06 2.30 -9.84
CA ALA A 197 -21.94 3.19 -11.00
C ALA A 197 -20.61 3.01 -11.73
N GLU A 198 -19.49 2.94 -11.00
CA GLU A 198 -18.17 2.69 -11.60
C GLU A 198 -18.09 1.30 -12.24
N LEU A 199 -18.68 0.28 -11.60
CA LEU A 199 -18.75 -1.08 -12.15
C LEU A 199 -19.62 -1.13 -13.42
N ALA A 200 -20.75 -0.42 -13.44
CA ALA A 200 -21.62 -0.33 -14.62
C ALA A 200 -20.91 0.38 -15.78
N GLU A 201 -20.22 1.49 -15.49
CA GLU A 201 -19.41 2.21 -16.48
C GLU A 201 -18.26 1.37 -17.02
N ALA A 202 -17.52 0.65 -16.16
CA ALA A 202 -16.45 -0.22 -16.60
C ALA A 202 -16.96 -1.35 -17.53
N LYS A 203 -18.11 -1.95 -17.22
CA LYS A 203 -18.75 -2.96 -18.10
C LYS A 203 -19.16 -2.36 -19.44
N ALA A 204 -19.71 -1.15 -19.45
CA ALA A 204 -20.11 -0.47 -20.68
C ALA A 204 -18.89 -0.13 -21.56
N ILE A 205 -17.80 0.37 -20.96
CA ILE A 205 -16.54 0.63 -21.66
C ILE A 205 -15.99 -0.66 -22.27
N LEU A 206 -15.95 -1.75 -21.50
CA LEU A 206 -15.46 -3.04 -21.98
C LEU A 206 -16.27 -3.54 -23.18
N ALA A 207 -17.61 -3.55 -23.06
CA ALA A 207 -18.50 -3.96 -24.14
C ALA A 207 -18.31 -3.10 -25.41
N LEU A 208 -18.14 -1.79 -25.26
CA LEU A 208 -17.96 -0.88 -26.40
C LEU A 208 -16.67 -1.17 -27.18
N PHE A 209 -15.56 -1.50 -26.49
CA PHE A 209 -14.31 -1.90 -27.14
C PHE A 209 -14.37 -3.32 -27.71
N ASP A 210 -15.11 -4.24 -27.09
CA ASP A 210 -15.31 -5.59 -27.62
C ASP A 210 -16.14 -5.57 -28.92
N GLU A 211 -17.10 -4.64 -29.04
CA GLU A 211 -17.87 -4.39 -30.28
C GLU A 211 -17.04 -3.67 -31.36
N ASN A 212 -15.93 -3.01 -30.98
CA ASN A 212 -15.09 -2.21 -31.88
C ASN A 212 -13.60 -2.55 -31.69
N PRO A 213 -13.16 -3.78 -32.02
CA PRO A 213 -11.83 -4.29 -31.67
C PRO A 213 -10.66 -3.52 -32.30
N ASP A 214 -10.88 -2.91 -33.47
CA ASP A 214 -9.86 -2.13 -34.19
C ASP A 214 -9.82 -0.64 -33.76
N ALA A 215 -10.71 -0.22 -32.85
CA ALA A 215 -10.81 1.18 -32.43
C ALA A 215 -9.69 1.57 -31.45
N GLY A 216 -8.94 2.61 -31.80
CA GLY A 216 -8.00 3.27 -30.88
C GLY A 216 -8.70 4.14 -29.84
N THR A 217 -9.83 4.76 -30.23
CA THR A 217 -10.65 5.64 -29.39
C THR A 217 -12.13 5.49 -29.73
N LEU A 218 -13.01 5.71 -28.75
CA LEU A 218 -14.47 5.62 -28.86
C LEU A 218 -15.13 6.77 -28.09
N GLN A 219 -16.42 7.01 -28.33
CA GLN A 219 -17.21 7.97 -27.54
C GLN A 219 -18.13 7.25 -26.55
N TYR A 220 -18.16 7.73 -25.31
CA TYR A 220 -19.06 7.23 -24.27
C TYR A 220 -19.50 8.40 -23.38
N ASN A 221 -20.81 8.58 -23.17
CA ASN A 221 -21.39 9.66 -22.36
C ASN A 221 -20.83 11.06 -22.66
N GLY A 222 -20.65 11.38 -23.94
CA GLY A 222 -20.16 12.69 -24.39
C GLY A 222 -18.66 12.94 -24.17
N ARG A 223 -17.89 11.93 -23.73
CA ARG A 223 -16.43 11.97 -23.65
C ARG A 223 -15.76 10.96 -24.57
N MET A 224 -14.55 11.29 -25.02
CA MET A 224 -13.68 10.34 -25.70
C MET A 224 -13.05 9.39 -24.67
N ILE A 225 -13.09 8.10 -24.96
CA ILE A 225 -12.41 7.04 -24.20
C ILE A 225 -11.40 6.34 -25.11
N ASP A 226 -10.35 5.79 -24.53
CA ASP A 226 -9.21 5.20 -25.22
C ASP A 226 -8.68 3.95 -24.49
N GLN A 227 -7.56 3.40 -24.96
CA GLN A 227 -6.95 2.19 -24.40
C GLN A 227 -6.62 2.29 -22.89
N PRO A 228 -6.09 3.41 -22.35
CA PRO A 228 -6.02 3.64 -20.90
C PRO A 228 -7.34 3.43 -20.15
N HIS A 229 -8.45 3.97 -20.66
CA HIS A 229 -9.77 3.79 -20.04
C HIS A 229 -10.21 2.32 -20.05
N LEU A 230 -9.96 1.60 -21.14
CA LEU A 230 -10.22 0.16 -21.24
C LEU A 230 -9.41 -0.64 -20.21
N ARG A 231 -8.12 -0.32 -20.03
CA ARG A 231 -7.27 -0.97 -19.01
C ARG A 231 -7.79 -0.74 -17.60
N MET A 232 -8.18 0.50 -17.27
CA MET A 232 -8.78 0.83 -15.97
C MET A 232 -10.08 0.07 -15.74
N ALA A 233 -10.95 -0.04 -16.75
CA ALA A 233 -12.19 -0.81 -16.67
C ALA A 233 -11.93 -2.30 -16.40
N ARG A 234 -10.99 -2.92 -17.11
CA ARG A 234 -10.59 -4.34 -16.87
C ARG A 234 -10.03 -4.55 -15.47
N GLN A 235 -9.17 -3.63 -15.00
CA GLN A 235 -8.62 -3.68 -13.66
C GLN A 235 -9.72 -3.59 -12.60
N LEU A 236 -10.70 -2.69 -12.77
CA LEU A 236 -11.81 -2.53 -11.83
C LEU A 236 -12.71 -3.78 -11.77
N LEU A 237 -12.91 -4.46 -12.90
CA LEU A 237 -13.72 -5.67 -12.99
C LEU A 237 -12.99 -6.94 -12.55
N GLY A 238 -11.69 -6.86 -12.24
CA GLY A 238 -10.88 -8.04 -11.92
C GLY A 238 -10.66 -8.97 -13.12
N SER A 239 -10.78 -8.46 -14.34
CA SER A 239 -10.62 -9.19 -15.61
C SER A 239 -9.28 -8.84 -16.29
N ALA A 240 -8.28 -8.44 -15.51
CA ALA A 240 -6.95 -8.06 -15.95
C ALA A 240 -6.04 -9.28 -16.14
#